data_AF-A0A1H6IAD1-F1
#
_entry.id   AF-A0A1H6IAD1-F1
#
_cell.length_a   1.000
_cell.length_b   1.000
_cell.length_c   1.000
_cell.angle_alpha   90.00
_cell.angle_beta   90.00
_cell.angle_gamma   90.00
#
_symmetry.space_group_name_H-M   'P 1'
#
loop_
_entity.id
_entity.type
_entity.pdbx_description
1 polymer ?
#
loop_
_entity_poly.entity_id
_entity_poly.type
_entity_poly.pdbx_seq_one_letter_code
_entity_poly.pdbx_strand_id
1 'polypeptide(L)'
;MDYSNKDINTKKLLEEYLVFIVNFESVLKKEYDIPKNINIWSYLVERKYKKGTVATYNYICHGSGFTVEKNGIICEYDKAPLNEYDIKFSFWKFKNFIETNHMQIIIDDSILKKDLSDLITANIVSWLIIDGINWNIYQTNFTVLQSL
;
A
#
# COMPACT_ATOMS: atom_id res chain seq x y z
N MET A 1 26.20 14.33 6.12
CA MET A 1 25.53 14.24 7.42
C MET A 1 24.83 12.91 7.45
N ASP A 2 25.38 11.98 8.22
CA ASP A 2 24.86 10.64 8.38
C ASP A 2 23.75 10.70 9.43
N TYR A 3 22.49 10.62 9.00
CA TYR A 3 21.34 10.58 9.90
C TYR A 3 21.17 9.15 10.42
N SER A 4 22.11 8.72 11.26
CA SER A 4 22.04 7.43 11.94
C SER A 4 20.79 7.38 12.85
N ASN A 5 19.90 6.43 12.56
CA ASN A 5 18.91 5.85 13.48
C ASN A 5 18.17 6.81 14.42
N LYS A 6 17.24 7.62 13.87
CA LYS A 6 15.97 7.75 14.60
C LYS A 6 15.30 6.38 14.51
N ASP A 7 14.80 5.84 15.61
CA ASP A 7 14.01 4.60 15.63
C ASP A 7 12.83 4.74 14.65
N ILE A 8 13.06 4.30 13.41
CA ILE A 8 12.05 4.27 12.38
C ILE A 8 11.11 3.14 12.79
N ASN A 9 9.92 3.53 13.24
CA ASN A 9 8.91 2.56 13.61
C ASN A 9 8.20 2.08 12.33
N THR A 10 8.71 1.00 11.74
CA THR A 10 8.13 0.39 10.52
C THR A 10 6.65 0.02 10.67
N LYS A 11 6.20 -0.32 11.90
CA LYS A 11 4.77 -0.55 12.19
C LYS A 11 3.94 0.72 11.95
N LYS A 12 4.42 1.87 12.44
CA LYS A 12 3.78 3.18 12.22
C LYS A 12 3.81 3.59 10.74
N LEU A 13 4.91 3.34 10.05
CA LEU A 13 5.00 3.63 8.61
C LEU A 13 4.00 2.79 7.79
N LEU A 14 3.79 1.52 8.19
CA LEU A 14 2.77 0.67 7.59
C LEU A 14 1.36 1.22 7.85
N GLU A 15 1.09 1.69 9.07
CA GLU A 15 -0.18 2.35 9.40
C GLU A 15 -0.44 3.56 8.49
N GLU A 16 0.54 4.46 8.34
CA GLU A 16 0.45 5.63 7.48
C GLU A 16 0.17 5.25 6.01
N TYR A 17 0.84 4.20 5.52
CA TYR A 17 0.63 3.65 4.18
C TYR A 17 -0.80 3.12 3.99
N LEU A 18 -1.31 2.34 4.94
CA LEU A 18 -2.66 1.80 4.90
C LEU A 18 -3.72 2.91 5.00
N VAL A 19 -3.51 3.90 5.86
CA VAL A 19 -4.40 5.07 5.99
C VAL A 19 -4.43 5.89 4.70
N PHE A 20 -3.28 6.07 4.04
CA PHE A 20 -3.22 6.73 2.73
C PHE A 20 -4.11 6.01 1.71
N ILE A 21 -4.00 4.67 1.63
CA ILE A 21 -4.80 3.84 0.73
C ILE A 21 -6.29 3.97 1.05
N VAL A 22 -6.70 3.77 2.30
CA VAL A 22 -8.10 3.85 2.72
C VAL A 22 -8.72 5.21 2.39
N ASN A 23 -7.96 6.30 2.61
CA ASN A 23 -8.41 7.64 2.29
C ASN A 23 -8.61 7.84 0.78
N PHE A 24 -7.66 7.37 -0.04
CA PHE A 24 -7.81 7.37 -1.49
C PHE A 24 -9.03 6.55 -1.93
N GLU A 25 -9.17 5.30 -1.47
CA GLU A 25 -10.29 4.43 -1.87
C GLU A 25 -11.64 5.07 -1.49
N SER A 26 -11.73 5.70 -0.32
CA SER A 26 -12.94 6.40 0.13
C SER A 26 -13.32 7.57 -0.78
N VAL A 27 -12.35 8.41 -1.14
CA VAL A 27 -12.56 9.53 -2.08
C VAL A 27 -12.96 9.01 -3.46
N LEU A 28 -12.27 7.99 -3.97
CA LEU A 28 -12.55 7.38 -5.27
C LEU A 28 -13.96 6.78 -5.34
N LYS A 29 -14.36 6.06 -4.29
CA LYS A 29 -15.71 5.48 -4.19
C LYS A 29 -16.78 6.56 -4.17
N LYS A 30 -16.55 7.66 -3.46
CA LYS A 30 -17.48 8.80 -3.43
C LYS A 30 -17.59 9.48 -4.79
N GLU A 31 -16.47 9.72 -5.46
CA GLU A 31 -16.44 10.42 -6.75
C GLU A 31 -17.19 9.65 -7.86
N TYR A 32 -17.05 8.32 -7.87
CA TYR A 32 -17.65 7.46 -8.90
C TYR A 32 -18.90 6.71 -8.42
N ASP A 33 -19.49 7.12 -7.28
CA ASP A 33 -20.64 6.47 -6.65
C ASP A 33 -20.52 4.93 -6.55
N ILE A 34 -19.32 4.45 -6.23
CA ILE A 34 -19.02 3.02 -6.11
C ILE A 34 -19.59 2.50 -4.78
N PRO A 35 -20.44 1.46 -4.79
CA PRO A 35 -20.95 0.89 -3.55
C PRO A 35 -19.83 0.40 -2.63
N LYS A 36 -20.02 0.53 -1.32
CA LYS A 36 -18.97 0.24 -0.32
C LYS A 36 -18.40 -1.19 -0.42
N ASN A 37 -19.24 -2.16 -0.76
CA ASN A 37 -18.89 -3.57 -0.90
C ASN A 37 -18.19 -3.92 -2.22
N ILE A 38 -18.08 -2.99 -3.16
CA ILE A 38 -17.42 -3.22 -4.44
C ILE A 38 -15.92 -2.91 -4.32
N ASN A 39 -15.12 -3.83 -4.87
CA ASN A 39 -13.68 -3.66 -5.02
C ASN A 39 -13.39 -2.61 -6.10
N ILE A 40 -12.65 -1.55 -5.73
CA ILE A 40 -12.40 -0.42 -6.63
C ILE A 40 -11.61 -0.82 -7.89
N TRP A 41 -10.65 -1.75 -7.78
CA TRP A 41 -9.86 -2.19 -8.93
C TRP A 41 -10.76 -2.88 -9.97
N SER A 42 -11.66 -3.76 -9.51
CA SER A 42 -12.60 -4.46 -10.38
C SER A 42 -13.53 -3.48 -11.10
N TYR A 43 -14.06 -2.50 -10.38
CA TYR A 43 -14.92 -1.46 -10.94
C TYR A 43 -14.23 -0.66 -12.05
N LEU A 44 -13.00 -0.21 -11.81
CA LEU A 44 -12.25 0.61 -12.77
C LEU A 44 -11.78 -0.19 -13.98
N VAL A 45 -11.35 -1.45 -13.80
CA VAL A 45 -10.93 -2.33 -14.90
C VAL A 45 -12.09 -2.62 -15.84
N GLU A 46 -13.27 -2.95 -15.31
CA GLU A 46 -14.50 -3.19 -16.09
C GLU A 46 -14.85 -1.97 -16.96
N ARG A 47 -14.72 -0.76 -16.40
CA ARG A 47 -15.01 0.52 -17.08
C ARG A 47 -13.85 1.07 -17.89
N LYS A 48 -12.71 0.37 -17.93
CA LYS A 48 -11.48 0.79 -18.62
C LYS A 48 -10.96 2.15 -18.16
N TYR A 49 -11.18 2.53 -16.90
CA TYR A 49 -10.61 3.74 -16.31
C TYR A 49 -9.15 3.49 -15.92
N LYS A 50 -8.22 4.03 -16.70
CA LYS A 50 -6.77 3.79 -16.53
C LYS A 50 -6.05 4.84 -15.71
N LYS A 51 -6.55 6.08 -15.68
CA LYS A 51 -5.97 7.17 -14.88
C LYS A 51 -7.00 8.26 -14.66
N GLY A 52 -6.82 9.06 -13.63
CA GLY A 52 -7.67 10.20 -13.36
C GLY A 52 -7.19 10.99 -12.15
N THR A 53 -7.97 12.00 -11.80
CA THR A 53 -7.74 12.83 -10.61
C THR A 53 -9.05 12.86 -9.83
N VAL A 54 -8.98 12.57 -8.53
CA VAL A 54 -10.11 12.67 -7.60
C VAL A 54 -9.70 13.47 -6.37
N ALA A 55 -10.39 14.58 -6.12
CA ALA A 55 -9.97 15.61 -5.16
C ALA A 55 -8.50 16.03 -5.36
N THR A 56 -7.61 15.66 -4.45
CA THR A 56 -6.16 15.96 -4.50
C THR A 56 -5.31 14.74 -4.89
N TYR A 57 -5.93 13.63 -5.26
CA TYR A 57 -5.25 12.40 -5.65
C TYR A 57 -5.20 12.27 -7.16
N ASN A 58 -4.00 12.16 -7.72
CA ASN A 58 -3.79 11.66 -9.06
C ASN A 58 -3.62 10.15 -8.99
N TYR A 59 -4.27 9.38 -9.85
CA TYR A 59 -4.16 7.92 -9.84
C TYR A 59 -3.97 7.34 -11.23
N ILE A 60 -3.30 6.19 -11.27
CA ILE A 60 -3.18 5.30 -12.44
C ILE A 60 -3.60 3.91 -12.00
N CYS A 61 -4.61 3.34 -12.65
CA CYS A 61 -4.97 1.93 -12.52
C CYS A 61 -4.18 1.10 -13.53
N HIS A 62 -3.30 0.24 -13.03
CA HIS A 62 -2.38 -0.58 -13.81
C HIS A 62 -2.42 -2.03 -13.33
N GLY A 63 -2.09 -3.00 -14.19
CA GLY A 63 -1.95 -4.42 -13.81
C GLY A 63 -2.98 -4.87 -12.76
N SER A 64 -2.48 -5.22 -11.58
CA SER A 64 -3.23 -5.67 -10.40
C SER A 64 -3.60 -4.57 -9.39
N GLY A 65 -3.35 -3.30 -9.67
CA GLY A 65 -3.31 -2.27 -8.64
C GLY A 65 -3.40 -0.81 -9.09
N PHE A 66 -2.84 0.05 -8.26
CA PHE A 66 -2.86 1.49 -8.40
C PHE A 66 -1.50 2.10 -8.09
N THR A 67 -1.14 3.14 -8.84
CA THR A 67 -0.21 4.18 -8.42
C THR A 67 -1.03 5.39 -8.06
N VAL A 68 -0.83 5.96 -6.89
CA VAL A 68 -1.56 7.12 -6.39
C VAL A 68 -0.56 8.17 -5.92
N GLU A 69 -0.70 9.39 -6.42
CA GLU A 69 0.12 10.54 -6.05
C GLU A 69 -0.75 11.60 -5.37
N LYS A 70 -0.25 12.16 -4.26
CA LYS A 70 -0.85 13.31 -3.59
C LYS A 70 0.22 14.16 -2.94
N ASN A 71 0.35 15.42 -3.37
CA ASN A 71 1.31 16.37 -2.83
C ASN A 71 2.76 15.84 -2.85
N GLY A 72 3.13 15.11 -3.91
CA GLY A 72 4.45 14.49 -4.05
C GLY A 72 4.64 13.15 -3.32
N ILE A 73 3.66 12.71 -2.52
CA ILE A 73 3.65 11.38 -1.90
C ILE A 73 3.21 10.36 -2.94
N ILE A 74 3.99 9.30 -3.15
CA ILE A 74 3.68 8.23 -4.12
C ILE A 74 3.36 6.93 -3.36
N CYS A 75 2.15 6.42 -3.55
CA CYS A 75 1.69 5.17 -2.96
C CYS A 75 1.31 4.18 -4.08
N GLU A 76 1.96 3.03 -4.10
CA GLU A 76 1.69 1.98 -5.08
C GLU A 76 1.26 0.68 -4.39
N TYR A 77 0.12 0.11 -4.77
CA TYR A 77 -0.39 -1.12 -4.13
C TYR A 77 -1.23 -1.94 -5.09
N ASP A 78 -1.30 -3.25 -4.85
CA ASP A 78 -2.14 -4.19 -5.58
C ASP A 78 -3.45 -4.44 -4.84
N LYS A 79 -4.55 -4.45 -5.61
CA LYS A 79 -5.93 -4.52 -5.12
C LYS A 79 -6.80 -5.54 -5.88
N ALA A 80 -6.24 -6.19 -6.90
CA ALA A 80 -6.89 -7.29 -7.59
C ALA A 80 -7.30 -8.41 -6.60
N PRO A 81 -8.52 -8.96 -6.72
CA PRO A 81 -9.09 -9.92 -5.78
C PRO A 81 -8.51 -11.33 -5.99
N LEU A 82 -7.20 -11.50 -5.73
CA LEU A 82 -6.50 -12.78 -5.89
C LEU A 82 -6.75 -13.75 -4.72
N ASN A 83 -7.03 -13.21 -3.54
CA ASN A 83 -7.27 -13.95 -2.28
C ASN A 83 -7.98 -13.01 -1.28
N GLU A 84 -8.10 -13.45 -0.03
CA GLU A 84 -8.83 -12.76 1.05
C GLU A 84 -8.18 -11.46 1.55
N TYR A 85 -6.95 -11.14 1.14
CA TYR A 85 -6.24 -9.97 1.63
C TYR A 85 -6.61 -8.69 0.88
N ASP A 86 -6.92 -7.63 1.62
CA ASP A 86 -7.34 -6.34 1.09
C ASP A 86 -6.33 -5.69 0.16
N ILE A 87 -5.03 -5.76 0.49
CA ILE A 87 -3.97 -5.17 -0.33
C ILE A 87 -2.73 -6.05 -0.40
N LYS A 88 -1.93 -5.84 -1.44
CA LYS A 88 -0.61 -6.45 -1.60
C LYS A 88 0.40 -5.41 -2.06
N PHE A 89 1.66 -5.57 -1.69
CA PHE A 89 2.72 -4.64 -2.05
C PHE A 89 4.09 -5.31 -2.03
N SER A 90 5.01 -4.80 -2.84
CA SER A 90 6.41 -5.22 -2.79
C SER A 90 7.18 -4.36 -1.79
N PHE A 91 8.37 -4.83 -1.42
CA PHE A 91 9.34 -4.04 -0.66
C PHE A 91 9.54 -2.63 -1.26
N TRP A 92 9.75 -2.55 -2.58
CA TRP A 92 10.02 -1.29 -3.29
C TRP A 92 8.83 -0.33 -3.26
N LYS A 93 7.61 -0.85 -3.40
CA LYS A 93 6.38 -0.05 -3.34
C LYS A 93 6.25 0.65 -1.98
N PHE A 94 6.47 -0.10 -0.90
CA PHE A 94 6.39 0.43 0.46
C PHE A 94 7.56 1.38 0.78
N LYS A 95 8.79 1.02 0.38
CA LYS A 95 9.96 1.89 0.54
C LYS A 95 9.76 3.23 -0.16
N ASN A 96 9.31 3.22 -1.41
CA ASN A 96 9.05 4.44 -2.19
C ASN A 96 8.00 5.34 -1.52
N PHE A 97 6.94 4.75 -0.95
CA PHE A 97 5.98 5.50 -0.16
C PHE A 97 6.65 6.18 1.05
N ILE A 98 7.47 5.45 1.80
CA ILE A 98 8.12 6.03 2.99
C ILE A 98 9.02 7.19 2.60
N GLU A 99 9.87 7.02 1.58
CA GLU A 99 10.84 8.04 1.16
C GLU A 99 10.16 9.28 0.54
N THR A 100 9.00 9.11 -0.13
CA THR A 100 8.23 10.24 -0.66
C THR A 100 7.35 10.92 0.39
N ASN A 101 6.81 10.17 1.35
CA ASN A 101 6.03 10.69 2.47
C ASN A 101 6.91 11.39 3.52
N HIS A 102 8.14 10.92 3.67
CA HIS A 102 9.13 11.45 4.60
C HIS A 102 10.40 11.84 3.84
N MET A 103 10.34 12.90 3.03
CA MET A 103 11.43 13.37 2.13
C MET A 103 12.83 13.56 2.76
N GLN A 104 12.95 13.51 4.09
CA GLN A 104 14.23 13.59 4.82
C GLN A 104 14.77 12.22 5.27
N ILE A 105 14.06 11.12 4.97
CA ILE A 105 14.41 9.78 5.38
C ILE A 105 14.77 8.97 4.13
N ILE A 106 16.01 8.49 4.10
CA ILE A 106 16.43 7.42 3.18
C ILE A 106 16.54 6.16 4.02
N ILE A 107 15.81 5.13 3.64
CA ILE A 107 15.75 3.90 4.43
C ILE A 107 16.76 2.88 3.92
N ASP A 108 17.55 2.34 4.84
CA ASP A 108 18.44 1.23 4.56
C ASP A 108 17.62 -0.05 4.27
N ASP A 109 17.98 -0.71 3.17
CA ASP A 109 17.25 -1.89 2.70
C ASP A 109 17.28 -3.05 3.70
N SER A 110 18.41 -3.25 4.38
CA SER A 110 18.57 -4.35 5.31
C SER A 110 17.73 -4.14 6.57
N ILE A 111 17.66 -2.89 7.05
CA ILE A 111 16.83 -2.51 8.21
C ILE A 111 15.35 -2.73 7.88
N LEU A 112 14.86 -2.19 6.77
CA LEU A 112 13.45 -2.33 6.41
C LEU A 112 13.06 -3.78 6.12
N LYS A 113 13.93 -4.57 5.48
CA LYS A 113 13.69 -6.01 5.26
C LYS A 113 13.59 -6.76 6.58
N LYS A 114 14.49 -6.45 7.54
CA LYS A 114 14.45 -7.06 8.87
C LYS A 114 13.14 -6.70 9.57
N ASP A 115 12.76 -5.42 9.59
CA ASP A 115 11.54 -4.98 10.26
C ASP A 115 10.27 -5.58 9.63
N LEU A 116 10.22 -5.70 8.29
CA LEU A 116 9.12 -6.38 7.61
C LEU A 116 9.08 -7.88 7.97
N SER A 117 10.22 -8.53 8.17
CA SER A 117 10.28 -9.91 8.68
C SER A 117 9.76 -10.02 10.12
N ASP A 118 10.04 -9.03 10.96
CA ASP A 118 9.51 -8.97 12.32
C ASP A 118 7.98 -8.77 12.30
N LEU A 119 7.45 -7.95 11.39
CA LEU A 119 6.00 -7.80 11.18
C LEU A 119 5.32 -9.08 10.66
N ILE A 120 6.02 -9.90 9.86
CA ILE A 120 5.53 -11.22 9.46
C ILE A 120 5.42 -12.13 10.69
N THR A 121 6.47 -12.15 11.52
CA THR A 121 6.50 -12.95 12.76
C THR A 121 5.39 -12.53 13.72
N ALA A 122 5.05 -11.24 13.73
CA ALA A 122 3.95 -10.69 14.51
C ALA A 122 2.55 -10.88 13.89
N ASN A 123 2.43 -11.56 12.74
CA ASN A 123 1.19 -11.73 11.98
C ASN A 123 0.49 -10.42 11.56
N ILE A 124 1.24 -9.33 11.42
CA ILE A 124 0.73 -8.04 10.95
C ILE A 124 0.69 -8.00 9.42
N VAL A 125 1.71 -8.57 8.78
CA VAL A 125 1.75 -8.80 7.33
C VAL A 125 2.06 -10.26 7.06
N SER A 126 1.80 -10.73 5.85
CA SER A 126 2.11 -12.10 5.44
C SER A 126 2.73 -12.11 4.05
N TRP A 127 3.44 -13.18 3.71
CA TRP A 127 3.86 -13.42 2.32
C TRP A 127 2.65 -13.83 1.47
N LEU A 128 2.63 -13.36 0.22
CA LEU A 128 1.79 -13.93 -0.82
C LEU A 128 2.37 -15.27 -1.26
N ILE A 129 1.63 -16.34 -0.97
CA ILE A 129 1.95 -17.70 -1.40
C ILE A 129 0.83 -18.19 -2.32
N ILE A 130 1.17 -18.50 -3.57
CA ILE A 130 0.23 -19.09 -4.56
C ILE A 130 0.89 -20.36 -5.09
N ASP A 131 0.17 -21.47 -5.07
CA ASP A 131 0.65 -22.80 -5.50
C ASP A 131 1.99 -23.20 -4.84
N GLY A 132 2.18 -22.84 -3.57
CA GLY A 132 3.39 -23.11 -2.80
C GLY A 132 4.59 -22.20 -3.12
N ILE A 133 4.43 -21.25 -4.04
CA ILE A 133 5.49 -20.30 -4.43
C ILE A 133 5.34 -19.00 -3.63
N ASN A 134 6.41 -18.59 -2.95
CA ASN A 134 6.50 -17.27 -2.33
C ASN A 134 6.88 -16.22 -3.39
N TRP A 135 5.99 -15.27 -3.63
CA TRP A 135 6.16 -14.24 -4.66
C TRP A 135 6.99 -13.04 -4.21
N ASN A 136 7.54 -13.05 -2.99
CA ASN A 136 8.21 -11.91 -2.36
C ASN A 136 7.34 -10.64 -2.34
N ILE A 137 6.03 -10.84 -2.23
CA ILE A 137 5.01 -9.80 -2.10
C ILE A 137 4.42 -9.91 -0.70
N TYR A 138 4.29 -8.79 -0.02
CA TYR A 138 3.62 -8.67 1.26
C TYR A 138 2.12 -8.48 1.04
N GLN A 139 1.31 -8.99 1.96
CA GLN A 139 -0.14 -8.82 1.96
C GLN A 139 -0.66 -8.58 3.38
N THR A 140 -1.71 -7.77 3.49
CA THR A 140 -2.36 -7.46 4.78
C THR A 140 -3.82 -7.00 4.57
N ASN A 141 -4.58 -6.99 5.65
CA ASN A 141 -5.98 -6.54 5.70
C ASN A 141 -6.06 -5.19 6.42
N PHE A 142 -7.04 -4.35 6.07
CA PHE A 142 -7.22 -3.08 6.77
C PHE A 142 -7.65 -3.25 8.23
N THR A 143 -8.11 -4.45 8.63
CA THR A 143 -8.39 -4.78 10.03
C THR A 143 -7.17 -4.60 10.93
N VAL A 144 -5.94 -4.71 10.41
CA VAL A 144 -4.73 -4.48 11.21
C VAL A 144 -4.68 -3.09 11.78
N LEU A 145 -5.28 -2.07 11.13
CA LEU A 145 -5.36 -0.70 11.65
C LEU A 145 -6.06 -0.60 13.03
N GLN A 146 -6.84 -1.60 13.42
CA GLN A 146 -7.46 -1.66 14.77
C GLN A 146 -6.51 -2.22 15.84
N SER A 147 -5.40 -2.83 15.40
CA SER A 147 -4.37 -3.48 16.22
C SER A 147 -3.00 -2.80 16.14
N LEU A 148 -2.86 -1.80 15.25
CA LEU A 148 -1.66 -0.99 15.12
C LEU A 148 -1.63 0.08 16.23
#